data_AF-A0A0D1CP73-F1
#
_entry.id   AF-A0A0D1CP73-F1
#
_cell.length_a   1.000
_cell.length_b   1.000
_cell.length_c   1.000
_cell.angle_alpha   90.00
_cell.angle_beta   90.00
_cell.angle_gamma   90.00
#
_symmetry.space_group_name_H-M   'P 1'
#
loop_
_entity.id
_entity.type
_entity.pdbx_description
1 polymer ?
#
loop_
_entity_poly.entity_id
_entity_poly.type
_entity_poly.pdbx_seq_one_letter_code
_entity_poly.pdbx_strand_id
1 'polypeptide(L)'
;MTIRLRAATVVAAVTMAIPAIAQDAAGDDGLLDLTLPDLSAPADAAGGYVDPQIKNREQCLDHPGRPAWVMVQPEGMEWRRDLMLAYGTLQIRQRVVETGECSCDHRYPDWETFRQALEELVAPFEQVRLADMPQAQQDDLYRLERSLRRPASKIGFEYGKACQGAR
;
A
#
# COMPACT_ATOMS: atom_id res chain seq x y z
N MET A 1 -3.96 -74.77 19.30
CA MET A 1 -5.17 -74.33 18.57
C MET A 1 -5.31 -72.83 18.77
N THR A 2 -4.70 -71.98 17.91
CA THR A 2 -5.31 -71.31 16.73
C THR A 2 -6.54 -70.45 17.12
N ILE A 3 -6.69 -69.15 16.84
CA ILE A 3 -6.13 -68.24 15.82
C ILE A 3 -6.31 -66.77 16.32
N ARG A 4 -5.36 -65.88 15.99
CA ARG A 4 -5.50 -64.41 16.07
C ARG A 4 -6.18 -63.90 14.79
N LEU A 5 -7.26 -63.12 14.89
CA LEU A 5 -7.78 -62.36 13.74
C LEU A 5 -7.24 -60.92 13.78
N ARG A 6 -6.45 -60.57 12.75
CA ARG A 6 -6.09 -59.20 12.39
C ARG A 6 -7.14 -58.69 11.40
N ALA A 7 -7.80 -57.57 11.71
CA ALA A 7 -8.58 -56.83 10.73
C ALA A 7 -7.62 -55.95 9.92
N ALA A 8 -7.42 -56.29 8.65
CA ALA A 8 -6.66 -55.50 7.69
C ALA A 8 -7.64 -54.61 6.92
N THR A 9 -7.59 -53.30 7.17
CA THR A 9 -8.32 -52.31 6.38
C THR A 9 -7.45 -51.95 5.17
N VAL A 10 -7.85 -52.38 3.98
CA VAL A 10 -7.25 -51.98 2.70
C VAL A 10 -7.89 -50.67 2.28
N VAL A 11 -7.16 -49.56 2.36
CA VAL A 11 -7.56 -48.29 1.75
C VAL A 11 -6.93 -48.24 0.37
N ALA A 12 -7.76 -48.37 -0.66
CA ALA A 12 -7.36 -48.22 -2.05
C ALA A 12 -7.07 -46.74 -2.36
N ALA A 13 -5.81 -46.41 -2.64
CA ALA A 13 -5.42 -45.10 -3.14
C ALA A 13 -5.73 -45.01 -4.65
N VAL A 14 -6.70 -44.16 -5.01
CA VAL A 14 -6.95 -43.77 -6.41
C VAL A 14 -6.07 -42.56 -6.70
N THR A 15 -4.94 -42.78 -7.36
CA THR A 15 -4.11 -41.73 -7.95
C THR A 15 -4.74 -41.28 -9.27
N MET A 16 -5.39 -40.11 -9.28
CA MET A 16 -5.73 -39.45 -10.53
C MET A 16 -4.48 -38.75 -11.08
N ALA A 17 -3.95 -39.27 -12.18
CA ALA A 17 -2.92 -38.61 -12.98
C ALA A 17 -3.55 -37.43 -13.73
N ILE A 18 -3.10 -36.21 -13.43
CA ILE A 18 -3.43 -35.01 -14.19
C ILE A 18 -2.43 -34.93 -15.36
N PRO A 19 -2.88 -34.88 -16.63
CA PRO A 19 -1.96 -34.65 -17.74
C PRO A 19 -1.42 -33.22 -17.67
N ALA A 20 -0.10 -33.09 -17.73
CA ALA A 20 0.58 -31.81 -17.89
C ALA A 20 0.20 -31.22 -19.25
N ILE A 21 -0.49 -30.09 -19.24
CA ILE A 21 -0.78 -29.31 -20.44
C ILE A 21 0.46 -28.46 -20.69
N ALA A 22 1.23 -28.78 -21.73
CA ALA A 22 2.31 -27.94 -22.22
C ALA A 22 1.69 -26.66 -22.81
N GLN A 23 2.06 -25.50 -22.27
CA GLN A 23 1.71 -24.21 -22.86
C GLN A 23 2.85 -23.79 -23.78
N ASP A 24 2.72 -24.10 -25.07
CA ASP A 24 3.50 -23.43 -26.11
C ASP A 24 2.98 -21.99 -26.23
N ALA A 25 3.79 -21.04 -25.75
CA ALA A 25 3.59 -19.63 -25.98
C ALA A 25 4.01 -19.29 -27.41
N ALA A 26 3.04 -19.19 -28.31
CA ALA A 26 3.19 -18.48 -29.59
C ALA A 26 2.31 -17.23 -29.50
N GLY A 27 2.95 -16.07 -29.69
CA GLY A 27 2.35 -14.76 -29.49
C GLY A 27 1.56 -14.22 -30.68
N ASP A 28 1.32 -12.92 -30.55
CA ASP A 28 0.74 -11.96 -31.50
C ASP A 28 -0.78 -11.89 -31.54
N ASP A 29 -1.32 -10.85 -30.90
CA ASP A 29 -2.37 -10.00 -31.49
C ASP A 29 -2.48 -8.69 -30.69
N GLY A 30 -2.30 -7.57 -31.40
CA GLY A 30 -2.14 -6.23 -30.85
C GLY A 30 -3.39 -5.70 -30.14
N LEU A 31 -3.37 -5.77 -28.82
CA LEU A 31 -4.38 -5.15 -27.96
C LEU A 31 -3.71 -4.18 -26.98
N LEU A 32 -3.75 -2.89 -27.37
CA LEU A 32 -3.52 -1.70 -26.54
C LEU A 32 -2.15 -1.60 -25.86
N ASP A 33 -1.36 -0.65 -26.38
CA ASP A 33 -0.19 -0.03 -25.72
C ASP A 33 -0.64 0.74 -24.46
N LEU A 34 -1.09 -0.02 -23.47
CA LEU A 34 -1.11 0.38 -22.09
C LEU A 34 0.16 -0.23 -21.51
N THR A 35 1.29 0.46 -21.64
CA THR A 35 2.42 0.23 -20.74
C THR A 35 1.91 0.45 -19.31
N LEU A 36 1.39 -0.63 -18.72
CA LEU A 36 1.19 -0.73 -17.29
C LEU A 36 2.58 -0.59 -16.69
N PRO A 37 2.78 0.34 -15.75
CA PRO A 37 4.06 0.44 -15.06
C PRO A 37 4.38 -0.93 -14.47
N ASP A 38 5.60 -1.41 -14.68
CA ASP A 38 6.07 -2.64 -14.07
C ASP A 38 6.07 -2.45 -12.55
N LEU A 39 5.01 -2.95 -11.91
CA LEU A 39 4.83 -2.89 -10.46
C LEU A 39 5.80 -3.82 -9.73
N SER A 40 6.60 -4.61 -10.45
CA SER A 40 7.63 -5.49 -9.89
C SER A 40 8.92 -4.72 -9.56
N ALA A 41 9.10 -3.51 -10.11
CA ALA A 41 10.27 -2.68 -9.86
C ALA A 41 10.21 -2.04 -8.46
N PRO A 42 11.36 -1.78 -7.80
CA PRO A 42 11.37 -1.07 -6.52
C PRO A 42 10.71 0.30 -6.67
N ALA A 43 10.04 0.78 -5.62
CA ALA A 43 9.21 1.99 -5.65
C ALA A 43 9.96 3.27 -6.12
N ASP A 44 11.30 3.24 -6.06
CA ASP A 44 12.20 4.28 -6.61
C ASP A 44 12.28 4.32 -8.15
N ALA A 45 11.83 3.26 -8.84
CA ALA A 45 11.99 3.04 -10.28
C ALA A 45 10.73 3.34 -11.12
N ALA A 46 9.71 3.97 -10.54
CA ALA A 46 8.52 4.40 -11.28
C ALA A 46 8.79 5.71 -12.06
N GLY A 47 9.72 5.64 -13.02
CA GLY A 47 10.03 6.73 -13.93
C GLY A 47 8.77 7.20 -14.65
N GLY A 48 8.43 8.49 -14.51
CA GLY A 48 7.27 9.09 -15.16
C GLY A 48 5.94 9.02 -14.39
N TYR A 49 5.94 8.58 -13.12
CA TYR A 49 4.73 8.68 -12.28
C TYR A 49 4.28 10.14 -12.13
N VAL A 50 3.00 10.39 -12.39
CA VAL A 50 2.33 11.67 -12.14
C VAL A 50 1.17 11.42 -11.19
N ASP A 51 1.17 12.08 -10.03
CA ASP A 51 0.09 11.94 -9.06
C ASP A 51 -1.24 12.40 -9.66
N PRO A 52 -2.23 11.49 -9.82
CA PRO A 52 -3.51 11.85 -10.44
C PRO A 52 -4.28 12.89 -9.61
N GLN A 53 -3.98 13.04 -8.32
CA GLN A 53 -4.61 14.07 -7.49
C GLN A 53 -4.17 15.49 -7.87
N ILE A 54 -3.01 15.70 -8.51
CA ILE A 54 -2.63 17.04 -8.99
C ILE A 54 -3.68 17.59 -9.95
N LYS A 55 -4.20 16.74 -10.85
CA LYS A 55 -5.21 17.15 -11.84
C LYS A 55 -6.54 17.57 -11.21
N ASN A 56 -6.83 17.07 -10.01
CA ASN A 56 -8.07 17.36 -9.28
C ASN A 56 -7.90 18.45 -8.22
N ARG A 57 -6.68 19.00 -8.05
CA ARG A 57 -6.45 20.11 -7.13
C ARG A 57 -6.99 21.39 -7.76
N GLU A 58 -7.74 22.16 -6.99
CA GLU A 58 -8.19 23.51 -7.38
C GLU A 58 -7.18 24.59 -6.92
N GLN A 59 -6.23 24.22 -6.07
CA GLN A 59 -5.31 25.12 -5.36
C GLN A 59 -3.94 24.47 -5.18
N CYS A 60 -2.88 25.28 -4.99
CA CYS A 60 -1.50 24.81 -4.84
C CYS A 60 -1.04 23.94 -6.03
N LEU A 61 -1.29 24.43 -7.25
CA LEU A 61 -0.99 23.71 -8.49
C LEU A 61 0.52 23.62 -8.79
N ASP A 62 1.28 24.52 -8.20
CA ASP A 62 2.74 24.62 -8.25
C ASP A 62 3.44 23.67 -7.26
N HIS A 63 2.70 23.12 -6.30
CA HIS A 63 3.25 22.18 -5.32
C HIS A 63 3.35 20.74 -5.86
N PRO A 64 4.35 19.98 -5.39
CA PRO A 64 4.58 18.64 -5.88
C PRO A 64 3.39 17.69 -5.64
N GLY A 65 3.30 16.72 -6.54
CA GLY A 65 2.53 15.50 -6.34
C GLY A 65 2.98 14.73 -5.12
N ARG A 66 2.17 13.74 -4.74
CA ARG A 66 2.72 12.63 -3.96
C ARG A 66 3.75 11.90 -4.82
N PRO A 67 4.95 11.57 -4.31
CA PRO A 67 5.99 10.97 -5.12
C PRO A 67 5.68 9.50 -5.44
N ALA A 68 6.36 8.98 -6.45
CA ALA A 68 6.15 7.62 -6.93
C ALA A 68 6.45 6.58 -5.85
N TRP A 69 7.51 6.77 -5.05
CA TRP A 69 7.90 5.83 -4.00
C TRP A 69 6.86 5.68 -2.87
N VAL A 70 5.95 6.66 -2.71
CA VAL A 70 4.78 6.56 -1.82
C VAL A 70 3.65 5.83 -2.53
N MET A 71 3.37 6.22 -3.77
CA MET A 71 2.12 5.88 -4.46
C MET A 71 2.16 4.57 -5.24
N VAL A 72 3.32 4.21 -5.75
CA VAL A 72 3.56 3.00 -6.54
C VAL A 72 4.20 1.98 -5.62
N GLN A 73 3.45 0.91 -5.34
CA GLN A 73 3.91 -0.21 -4.53
C GLN A 73 3.79 -1.49 -5.35
N PRO A 74 4.63 -2.50 -5.08
CA PRO A 74 4.44 -3.81 -5.65
C PRO A 74 3.10 -4.43 -5.30
N GLU A 75 2.63 -5.33 -6.15
CA GLU A 75 1.35 -6.02 -5.96
C GLU A 75 1.33 -6.78 -4.63
N GLY A 76 0.28 -6.56 -3.84
CA GLY A 76 0.14 -7.13 -2.49
C GLY A 76 0.87 -6.33 -1.41
N MET A 77 1.56 -5.25 -1.76
CA MET A 77 2.20 -4.31 -0.84
C MET A 77 1.52 -2.94 -0.79
N GLU A 78 0.27 -2.83 -1.26
CA GLU A 78 -0.52 -1.60 -1.25
C GLU A 78 -0.72 -1.06 0.18
N TRP A 79 -0.64 -1.95 1.18
CA TRP A 79 -0.65 -1.59 2.60
C TRP A 79 0.45 -0.56 2.96
N ARG A 80 1.60 -0.58 2.28
CA ARG A 80 2.69 0.39 2.50
C ARG A 80 2.23 1.79 2.13
N ARG A 81 1.65 1.95 0.94
CA ARG A 81 1.07 3.22 0.46
C ARG A 81 0.03 3.72 1.46
N ASP A 82 -0.89 2.85 1.87
CA ASP A 82 -1.98 3.25 2.75
C ASP A 82 -1.48 3.73 4.13
N LEU A 83 -0.43 3.09 4.65
CA LEU A 83 0.23 3.51 5.89
C LEU A 83 0.98 4.83 5.73
N MET A 84 1.74 5.00 4.65
CA MET A 84 2.48 6.23 4.35
C MET A 84 1.52 7.43 4.17
N LEU A 85 0.40 7.22 3.49
CA LEU A 85 -0.64 8.25 3.33
C LEU A 85 -1.33 8.58 4.65
N ALA A 86 -1.59 7.59 5.51
CA ALA A 86 -2.16 7.81 6.83
C ALA A 86 -1.21 8.66 7.71
N TYR A 87 0.08 8.35 7.69
CA TYR A 87 1.11 9.13 8.38
C TYR A 87 1.20 10.56 7.84
N GLY A 88 1.34 10.72 6.52
CA GLY A 88 1.42 12.05 5.89
C GLY A 88 0.19 12.91 6.19
N THR A 89 -1.01 12.31 6.13
CA THR A 89 -2.26 13.00 6.49
C THR A 89 -2.25 13.48 7.94
N LEU A 90 -1.76 12.65 8.87
CA LEU A 90 -1.65 13.04 10.27
C LEU A 90 -0.67 14.21 10.44
N GLN A 91 0.55 14.11 9.88
CA GLN A 91 1.58 15.14 9.98
C GLN A 91 1.11 16.48 9.41
N ILE A 92 0.50 16.47 8.22
CA ILE A 92 -0.03 17.66 7.55
C ILE A 92 -1.09 18.32 8.42
N ARG A 93 -2.07 17.55 8.92
CA ARG A 93 -3.14 18.09 9.74
C ARG A 93 -2.63 18.65 11.06
N GLN A 94 -1.70 17.94 11.72
CA GLN A 94 -1.07 18.43 12.96
C GLN A 94 -0.38 19.76 12.72
N ARG A 95 0.47 19.85 11.69
CA ARG A 95 1.18 21.10 11.36
C ARG A 95 0.22 22.27 11.13
N VAL A 96 -0.82 22.09 10.31
CA VAL A 96 -1.80 23.16 10.04
C VAL A 96 -2.56 23.55 11.31
N VAL A 97 -2.95 22.58 12.14
CA VAL A 97 -3.70 22.86 13.37
C VAL A 97 -2.81 23.55 14.43
N GLU A 98 -1.54 23.16 14.53
CA GLU A 98 -0.59 23.73 15.49
C GLU A 98 -0.16 25.16 15.11
N THR A 99 0.06 25.41 13.82
CA THR A 99 0.44 26.74 13.31
C THR A 99 -0.76 27.66 13.12
N GLY A 100 -1.96 27.11 12.93
CA GLY A 100 -3.13 27.84 12.49
C GLY A 100 -3.04 28.35 11.04
N GLU A 101 -2.02 27.94 10.30
CA GLU A 101 -1.74 28.39 8.94
C GLU A 101 -2.05 27.27 7.93
N CYS A 102 -2.86 27.59 6.93
CA CYS A 102 -3.20 26.67 5.86
C CYS A 102 -2.57 27.07 4.52
N SER A 103 -1.26 27.30 4.53
CA SER A 103 -0.47 27.55 3.33
C SER A 103 -0.24 26.28 2.50
N CYS A 104 0.13 26.45 1.24
CA CYS A 104 0.43 25.34 0.35
C CYS A 104 1.62 24.50 0.85
N ASP A 105 2.63 25.13 1.45
CA ASP A 105 3.76 24.45 2.11
C ASP A 105 3.32 23.53 3.26
N HIS A 106 2.26 23.89 3.97
CA HIS A 106 1.75 23.08 5.07
C HIS A 106 0.82 21.96 4.59
N ARG A 107 0.03 22.21 3.53
CA ARG A 107 -0.89 21.22 2.95
C ARG A 107 -0.22 20.19 2.06
N TYR A 108 0.80 20.61 1.32
CA TYR A 108 1.54 19.81 0.35
C TYR A 108 3.04 19.96 0.59
N PRO A 109 3.52 19.52 1.76
CA PRO A 109 4.94 19.58 2.09
C PRO A 109 5.74 18.69 1.13
N ASP A 110 7.04 18.96 1.04
CA ASP A 110 7.98 18.07 0.40
C ASP A 110 8.00 16.71 1.13
N TRP A 111 7.65 15.66 0.40
CA TRP A 111 7.58 14.29 0.92
C TRP A 111 8.95 13.72 1.28
N GLU A 112 10.03 14.25 0.70
CA GLU A 112 11.38 13.83 1.07
C GLU A 112 11.69 14.15 2.53
N THR A 113 11.06 15.19 3.10
CA THR A 113 11.21 15.52 4.53
C THR A 113 10.66 14.44 5.48
N PHE A 114 9.77 13.57 4.99
CA PHE A 114 9.20 12.46 5.75
C PHE A 114 9.77 11.11 5.37
N ARG A 115 10.61 11.03 4.33
CA ARG A 115 11.02 9.76 3.73
C ARG A 115 11.61 8.79 4.73
N GLN A 116 12.59 9.24 5.52
CA GLN A 116 13.22 8.40 6.53
C GLN A 116 12.20 7.89 7.56
N ALA A 117 11.36 8.78 8.10
CA ALA A 117 10.35 8.39 9.09
C ALA A 117 9.33 7.39 8.52
N LEU A 118 8.98 7.53 7.23
CA LEU A 118 8.09 6.63 6.52
C LEU A 118 8.73 5.26 6.25
N GLU A 119 10.00 5.23 5.87
CA GLU A 119 10.77 4.00 5.69
C GLU A 119 10.91 3.25 7.02
N GLU A 120 11.21 3.96 8.11
CA GLU A 120 11.25 3.40 9.47
C GLU A 120 9.89 2.87 9.93
N LEU A 121 8.80 3.56 9.58
CA LEU A 121 7.42 3.17 9.91
C LEU A 121 7.02 1.83 9.28
N VAL A 122 7.46 1.57 8.04
CA VAL A 122 7.10 0.34 7.29
C VAL A 122 8.12 -0.79 7.45
N ALA A 123 9.34 -0.50 7.92
CA ALA A 123 10.41 -1.49 8.08
C ALA A 123 10.00 -2.74 8.91
N PRO A 124 9.22 -2.64 10.01
CA PRO A 124 8.86 -3.81 10.83
C PRO A 124 7.99 -4.86 10.14
N PHE A 125 7.34 -4.51 9.03
CA PHE A 125 6.40 -5.37 8.33
C PHE A 125 7.07 -6.20 7.22
N GLU A 126 8.39 -6.01 7.01
CA GLU A 126 9.19 -6.58 5.92
C GLU A 126 8.57 -6.32 4.53
N GLN A 127 9.28 -6.65 3.44
CA GLN A 127 8.69 -6.55 2.10
C GLN A 127 7.84 -7.80 1.81
N VAL A 128 6.84 -8.04 2.65
CA VAL A 128 5.94 -9.19 2.58
C VAL A 128 4.59 -8.73 2.03
N ARG A 129 4.02 -9.53 1.12
CA ARG A 129 2.67 -9.28 0.62
C ARG A 129 1.68 -9.50 1.76
N LEU A 130 0.62 -8.70 1.83
CA LEU A 130 -0.36 -8.80 2.91
C LEU A 130 -0.94 -10.22 3.05
N ALA A 131 -1.15 -10.91 1.92
CA ALA A 131 -1.65 -12.29 1.89
C ALA A 131 -0.70 -13.32 2.53
N ASP A 132 0.61 -13.04 2.51
CA ASP A 132 1.66 -13.91 3.03
C ASP A 132 2.11 -13.50 4.44
N MET A 133 1.62 -12.35 4.93
CA MET A 133 1.96 -11.78 6.23
C MET A 133 1.33 -12.61 7.37
N PRO A 134 2.10 -13.03 8.40
CA PRO A 134 1.55 -13.70 9.58
C PRO A 134 0.46 -12.86 10.27
N GLN A 135 -0.58 -13.52 10.80
CA GLN A 135 -1.72 -12.84 11.42
C GLN A 135 -1.32 -11.84 12.52
N ALA A 136 -0.36 -12.21 13.38
CA ALA A 136 0.10 -11.32 14.44
C ALA A 136 0.70 -10.01 13.88
N GLN A 137 1.42 -10.10 12.76
CA GLN A 137 2.01 -8.94 12.09
C GLN A 137 0.93 -8.11 11.37
N GLN A 138 -0.10 -8.74 10.82
CA GLN A 138 -1.27 -8.02 10.29
C GLN A 138 -2.01 -7.25 11.39
N ASP A 139 -2.20 -7.85 12.57
CA ASP A 139 -2.85 -7.21 13.70
C ASP A 139 -2.07 -5.97 14.17
N ASP A 140 -0.74 -6.05 14.18
CA ASP A 140 0.14 -4.92 14.49
C ASP A 140 0.07 -3.83 13.41
N LEU A 141 0.01 -4.20 12.12
CA LEU A 141 -0.17 -3.27 11.00
C LEU A 141 -1.48 -2.48 11.16
N TYR A 142 -2.60 -3.18 11.38
CA TYR A 142 -3.90 -2.54 11.56
C TYR A 142 -3.97 -1.69 12.83
N ARG A 143 -3.26 -2.09 13.89
CA ARG A 143 -3.13 -1.28 15.11
C ARG A 143 -2.40 0.03 14.81
N LEU A 144 -1.30 -0.03 14.08
CA LEU A 144 -0.50 1.12 13.70
C LEU A 144 -1.28 2.06 12.76
N GLU A 145 -1.93 1.51 11.73
CA GLU A 145 -2.76 2.31 10.82
C GLU A 145 -3.86 3.05 11.60
N ARG A 146 -4.51 2.36 12.54
CA ARG A 146 -5.53 2.96 13.41
C ARG A 146 -4.96 4.04 14.32
N SER A 147 -3.73 3.88 14.82
CA SER A 147 -3.07 4.91 15.64
C SER A 147 -2.69 6.16 14.84
N LEU A 148 -2.57 6.06 13.51
CA LEU A 148 -2.34 7.22 12.63
C LEU A 148 -3.67 7.88 12.23
N ARG A 149 -4.64 7.08 11.77
CA ARG A 149 -5.92 7.58 11.25
C ARG A 149 -6.80 8.19 12.33
N ARG A 150 -6.85 7.60 13.54
CA ARG A 150 -7.74 8.11 14.60
C ARG A 150 -7.37 9.54 15.03
N PRO A 151 -6.11 9.87 15.36
CA PRO A 151 -5.73 11.24 15.67
C PRO A 151 -5.97 12.18 14.49
N ALA A 152 -5.64 11.77 13.26
CA ALA A 152 -5.86 12.60 12.07
C ALA A 152 -7.34 12.95 11.88
N SER A 153 -8.25 12.00 12.12
CA SER A 153 -9.69 12.23 12.09
C SER A 153 -10.16 13.14 13.22
N LYS A 154 -9.61 12.99 14.43
CA LYS A 154 -9.98 13.82 15.59
C LYS A 154 -9.71 15.31 15.35
N ILE A 155 -8.62 15.64 14.65
CA ILE A 155 -8.25 17.03 14.35
C ILE A 155 -8.78 17.52 12.98
N GLY A 156 -9.61 16.71 12.31
CA GLY A 156 -10.09 17.02 10.96
C GLY A 156 -10.97 18.26 10.90
N PHE A 157 -11.73 18.53 11.95
CA PHE A 157 -12.60 19.72 12.03
C PHE A 157 -11.78 21.00 12.18
N GLU A 158 -10.78 20.99 13.06
CA GLU A 158 -9.85 22.09 13.31
C GLU A 158 -9.04 22.39 12.04
N TYR A 159 -8.53 21.35 11.39
CA TYR A 159 -7.89 21.45 10.09
C TYR A 159 -8.81 22.14 9.06
N GLY A 160 -10.07 21.68 8.94
CA GLY A 160 -11.04 22.26 8.02
C GLY A 160 -11.32 23.74 8.29
N LYS A 161 -11.42 24.13 9.57
CA LYS A 161 -11.57 25.54 9.96
C LYS A 161 -10.33 26.37 9.61
N ALA A 162 -9.13 25.87 9.90
CA ALA A 162 -7.88 26.57 9.57
C ALA A 162 -7.71 26.77 8.05
N CYS A 163 -8.25 25.85 7.26
CA CYS A 163 -8.20 25.91 5.80
C CYS A 163 -9.41 26.58 5.13
N GLN A 164 -10.36 27.08 5.91
CA GLN A 164 -11.55 27.71 5.35
C GLN A 164 -11.17 29.04 4.69
N GLY A 165 -11.41 29.14 3.37
CA GLY A 165 -11.10 30.36 2.61
C GLY A 165 -9.62 30.54 2.25
N ALA A 166 -8.75 29.60 2.63
CA ALA A 166 -7.41 29.51 2.06
C ALA A 166 -7.55 29.22 0.55
N ARG A 167 -6.95 30.07 -0.27
CA ARG A 167 -6.90 29.95 -1.74
C ARG A 167 -5.48 29.72 -2.18
#